data_AF-A0A944Q8G7-F1
#
_entry.id   AF-A0A944Q8G7-F1
#
_cell.length_a   1.000
_cell.length_b   1.000
_cell.length_c   1.000
_cell.angle_alpha   90.00
_cell.angle_beta   90.00
_cell.angle_gamma   90.00
#
_symmetry.space_group_name_H-M   'P 1'
#
loop_
_entity.id
_entity.type
_entity.pdbx_description
1 polymer ?
#
loop_
_entity_poly.entity_id
_entity_poly.type
_entity_poly.pdbx_seq_one_letter_code
_entity_poly.pdbx_strand_id
1 'polypeptide(L)'
;MTWFRLPYALADSPSVDVTVKAEKSEYPDVAETAEDVTPLLRVYVQRLKANDAEGLAKLAGPAFDQPDAEARKFVQEYAAGAQGHVEATVVEGVVDYFNRVDLVYEKTGQRQKILLVHDDGHWWVALGDGDSAAGNVNSTD
;
A
#
# COMPACT_ATOMS: atom_id res chain seq x y z
N MET A 1 -0.66 9.63 -29.83
CA MET A 1 -0.12 9.62 -28.45
C MET A 1 -0.77 8.46 -27.74
N THR A 2 0.01 7.39 -27.55
CA THR A 2 -0.45 6.11 -27.04
C THR A 2 -0.79 6.25 -25.54
N TRP A 3 -2.06 6.05 -25.20
CA TRP A 3 -2.55 6.05 -23.82
C TRP A 3 -1.94 4.86 -23.06
N PHE A 4 -0.92 5.10 -22.25
CA PHE A 4 -0.53 4.18 -21.18
C PHE A 4 -1.58 4.28 -20.07
N ARG A 5 -2.63 3.46 -20.15
CA ARG A 5 -3.43 3.12 -18.98
C ARG A 5 -2.59 2.14 -18.17
N LEU A 6 -2.00 2.62 -17.07
CA LEU A 6 -1.49 1.73 -16.03
C LEU A 6 -2.63 0.75 -15.68
N PRO A 7 -2.38 -0.56 -15.52
CA PRO A 7 -3.42 -1.58 -15.35
C PRO A 7 -4.36 -1.34 -14.15
N TYR A 8 -4.04 -0.35 -13.31
CA TYR A 8 -4.74 -0.01 -12.09
C TYR A 8 -5.38 1.41 -12.13
N ALA A 9 -5.12 2.25 -13.14
CA ALA A 9 -5.68 3.60 -13.18
C ALA A 9 -7.20 3.57 -13.48
N LEU A 10 -8.02 3.88 -12.49
CA LEU A 10 -9.45 4.12 -12.69
C LEU A 10 -9.63 5.42 -13.47
N ALA A 11 -10.29 5.33 -14.63
CA ALA A 11 -10.59 6.48 -15.48
C ALA A 11 -11.45 7.55 -14.77
N ASP A 12 -12.16 7.18 -13.70
CA ASP A 12 -13.14 8.02 -13.00
C ASP A 12 -12.77 8.37 -11.54
N SER A 13 -11.54 8.09 -11.11
CA SER A 13 -11.12 8.34 -9.73
C SER A 13 -10.17 9.54 -9.62
N PRO A 14 -10.16 10.26 -8.49
CA PRO A 14 -9.36 11.48 -8.33
C PRO A 14 -7.87 11.17 -8.52
N SER A 15 -7.15 12.07 -9.21
CA SER A 15 -5.69 11.99 -9.27
C SER A 15 -5.12 12.08 -7.85
N VAL A 16 -4.02 11.38 -7.63
CA VAL A 16 -3.28 11.39 -6.36
C VAL A 16 -1.88 11.92 -6.59
N ASP A 17 -1.35 12.60 -5.57
CA ASP A 17 0.02 13.07 -5.53
C ASP A 17 0.82 12.13 -4.61
N VAL A 18 1.54 11.21 -5.24
CA VAL A 18 2.29 10.14 -4.54
C VAL A 18 3.69 10.06 -5.11
N THR A 19 4.68 10.19 -4.23
CA THR A 19 6.09 9.88 -4.52
C THR A 19 6.40 8.52 -3.95
N VAL A 20 6.93 7.61 -4.78
CA VAL A 20 7.39 6.29 -4.33
C VAL A 20 8.92 6.29 -4.42
N LYS A 21 9.57 5.86 -3.35
CA LYS A 21 11.02 5.69 -3.28
C LYS A 21 11.37 4.34 -2.64
N ALA A 22 12.49 3.77 -3.06
CA ALA A 22 13.09 2.66 -2.34
C ALA A 22 13.91 3.18 -1.16
N GLU A 23 13.90 2.45 -0.05
CA GLU A 23 14.91 2.62 0.98
C GLU A 23 16.30 2.30 0.39
N LYS A 24 17.32 2.95 0.92
CA LYS A 24 18.70 2.63 0.56
C LYS A 24 19.03 1.24 1.11
N SER A 25 19.00 0.23 0.24
CA SER A 25 19.37 -1.15 0.54
C SER A 25 20.68 -1.53 -0.16
N GLU A 26 21.39 -2.51 0.42
CA GLU A 26 22.54 -3.17 -0.24
C GLU A 26 22.09 -4.25 -1.23
N TYR A 27 20.81 -4.63 -1.20
CA TYR A 27 20.21 -5.59 -2.12
C TYR A 27 19.62 -4.88 -3.34
N PRO A 28 19.92 -5.37 -4.56
CA PRO A 28 19.54 -4.69 -5.80
C PRO A 28 18.02 -4.62 -6.03
N ASP A 29 17.23 -5.44 -5.34
CA ASP A 29 15.85 -5.74 -5.72
C ASP A 29 14.81 -4.75 -5.14
N VAL A 30 15.19 -3.89 -4.18
CA VAL A 30 14.25 -2.95 -3.54
C VAL A 30 13.85 -1.80 -4.47
N ALA A 31 14.77 -1.38 -5.35
CA ALA A 31 14.48 -0.36 -6.37
C ALA A 31 13.51 -0.88 -7.43
N GLU A 32 13.73 -2.11 -7.91
CA GLU A 32 12.84 -2.78 -8.86
C GLU A 32 11.45 -3.00 -8.23
N THR A 33 11.42 -3.49 -6.99
CA THR A 33 10.16 -3.65 -6.23
C THR A 33 9.41 -2.33 -6.12
N ALA A 34 10.10 -1.21 -5.87
CA ALA A 34 9.47 0.11 -5.80
C ALA A 34 8.82 0.53 -7.12
N GLU A 35 9.45 0.22 -8.25
CA GLU A 35 8.87 0.46 -9.57
C GLU A 35 7.63 -0.42 -9.80
N ASP A 36 7.72 -1.71 -9.47
CA ASP A 36 6.65 -2.69 -9.66
C ASP A 36 5.39 -2.37 -8.84
N VAL A 37 5.55 -1.96 -7.58
CA VAL A 37 4.42 -1.69 -6.68
C VAL A 37 3.88 -0.27 -6.79
N THR A 38 4.57 0.64 -7.48
CA THR A 38 4.14 2.03 -7.65
C THR A 38 2.69 2.17 -8.13
N PRO A 39 2.22 1.40 -9.14
CA PRO A 39 0.83 1.46 -9.57
C PRO A 39 -0.17 1.03 -8.49
N LEU A 40 0.14 -0.02 -7.72
CA LEU A 40 -0.70 -0.51 -6.63
C LEU A 40 -0.81 0.54 -5.52
N LEU A 41 0.32 1.15 -5.13
CA LEU A 41 0.35 2.21 -4.11
C LEU A 41 -0.47 3.44 -4.51
N ARG A 42 -0.39 3.84 -5.79
CA ARG A 42 -1.22 4.95 -6.30
C ARG A 42 -2.71 4.62 -6.20
N VAL A 43 -3.12 3.40 -6.55
CA VAL A 43 -4.52 3.00 -6.41
C VAL A 43 -4.95 2.91 -4.96
N TYR A 44 -4.12 2.35 -4.08
CA TYR A 44 -4.38 2.33 -2.66
C TYR A 44 -4.70 3.73 -2.12
N VAL A 45 -3.84 4.72 -2.38
CA VAL A 45 -4.07 6.11 -1.97
C VAL A 45 -5.30 6.72 -2.67
N GLN A 46 -5.56 6.34 -3.91
CA GLN A 46 -6.73 6.81 -4.66
C GLN A 46 -8.05 6.31 -4.04
N ARG A 47 -8.10 5.05 -3.58
CA ARG A 47 -9.25 4.49 -2.86
C ARG A 47 -9.46 5.17 -1.51
N LEU A 48 -8.38 5.43 -0.77
CA LEU A 48 -8.45 6.23 0.47
C LEU A 48 -9.01 7.63 0.20
N LYS A 49 -8.47 8.33 -0.81
CA LYS A 49 -8.91 9.68 -1.20
C LYS A 49 -10.38 9.73 -1.63
N ALA A 50 -10.86 8.68 -2.29
CA ALA A 50 -12.23 8.53 -2.74
C ALA A 50 -13.20 8.05 -1.64
N ASN A 51 -12.70 7.76 -0.44
CA ASN A 51 -13.45 7.15 0.64
C ASN A 51 -14.10 5.81 0.23
N ASP A 52 -13.40 5.04 -0.60
CA ASP A 52 -13.89 3.83 -1.28
C ASP A 52 -13.36 2.57 -0.59
N ALA A 53 -14.03 2.18 0.51
CA ALA A 53 -13.66 0.99 1.27
C ALA A 53 -13.86 -0.32 0.49
N GLU A 54 -14.87 -0.39 -0.38
CA GLU A 54 -15.12 -1.59 -1.20
C GLU A 54 -14.02 -1.77 -2.25
N GLY A 55 -13.64 -0.70 -2.93
CA GLY A 55 -12.52 -0.71 -3.88
C GLY A 55 -11.18 -0.94 -3.20
N LEU A 56 -11.00 -0.49 -1.95
CA LEU A 56 -9.82 -0.79 -1.15
C LEU A 56 -9.75 -2.27 -0.78
N ALA A 57 -10.86 -2.87 -0.33
CA ALA A 57 -10.92 -4.29 0.02
C ALA A 57 -10.57 -5.21 -1.16
N LYS A 58 -10.90 -4.81 -2.40
CA LYS A 58 -10.52 -5.53 -3.63
C LYS A 58 -9.02 -5.53 -3.94
N LEU A 59 -8.22 -4.70 -3.25
CA LEU A 59 -6.76 -4.74 -3.35
C LEU A 59 -6.15 -5.82 -2.44
N ALA A 60 -6.94 -6.39 -1.53
CA ALA A 60 -6.49 -7.51 -0.72
C ALA A 60 -6.48 -8.81 -1.53
N GLY A 61 -5.47 -9.64 -1.25
CA GLY A 61 -5.34 -10.96 -1.86
C GLY A 61 -6.41 -11.94 -1.36
N PRO A 62 -6.59 -13.07 -2.05
CA PRO A 62 -7.60 -14.07 -1.69
C PRO A 62 -7.39 -14.72 -0.32
N ALA A 63 -6.22 -14.57 0.28
CA ALA A 63 -5.88 -15.09 1.60
C ALA A 63 -6.40 -14.24 2.78
N PHE A 64 -7.06 -13.10 2.52
CA PHE A 64 -7.58 -12.22 3.57
C PHE A 64 -9.06 -12.48 3.81
N ASP A 65 -9.39 -13.02 4.99
CA ASP A 65 -10.75 -13.49 5.29
C ASP A 65 -11.76 -12.34 5.51
N GLN A 66 -11.32 -11.15 5.93
CA GLN A 66 -12.20 -10.03 6.29
C GLN A 66 -11.66 -8.62 5.91
N PRO A 67 -11.26 -8.38 4.65
CA PRO A 67 -10.67 -7.11 4.24
C PRO A 67 -11.64 -5.92 4.36
N ASP A 68 -12.96 -6.16 4.32
CA ASP A 68 -13.98 -5.10 4.34
C ASP A 68 -13.98 -4.26 5.63
N ALA A 69 -13.77 -4.89 6.79
CA ALA A 69 -13.79 -4.19 8.07
C ALA A 69 -12.54 -3.30 8.22
N GLU A 70 -11.37 -3.85 7.91
CA GLU A 70 -10.12 -3.09 7.98
C GLU A 70 -10.06 -2.01 6.89
N ALA A 71 -10.56 -2.30 5.68
CA ALA A 71 -10.64 -1.30 4.61
C ALA A 71 -11.47 -0.08 5.03
N ARG A 72 -12.61 -0.29 5.70
CA ARG A 72 -13.43 0.81 6.24
C ARG A 72 -12.66 1.62 7.29
N LYS A 73 -11.93 0.95 8.18
CA LYS A 73 -11.12 1.61 9.20
C LYS A 73 -9.99 2.44 8.57
N PHE A 74 -9.25 1.88 7.61
CA PHE A 74 -8.19 2.60 6.92
C PHE A 74 -8.71 3.82 6.16
N VAL A 75 -9.85 3.68 5.48
CA VAL A 75 -10.52 4.83 4.85
C VAL A 75 -10.86 5.90 5.88
N GLN A 76 -11.49 5.53 7.00
CA GLN A 76 -11.83 6.49 8.07
C GLN A 76 -10.60 7.20 8.65
N GLU A 77 -9.50 6.48 8.80
CA GLU A 77 -8.28 6.99 9.45
C GLU A 77 -7.40 7.82 8.52
N TYR A 78 -7.29 7.44 7.24
CA TYR A 78 -6.28 8.00 6.32
C TYR A 78 -6.86 8.78 5.13
N ALA A 79 -8.19 8.77 4.90
CA ALA A 79 -8.78 9.51 3.77
C ALA A 79 -8.45 11.01 3.80
N ALA A 80 -8.37 11.62 4.99
CA ALA A 80 -8.00 13.03 5.13
C ALA A 80 -6.55 13.30 4.71
N GLY A 81 -5.63 12.39 5.05
CA GLY A 81 -4.22 12.43 4.66
C GLY A 81 -4.03 12.25 3.16
N ALA A 82 -4.76 11.30 2.56
CA ALA A 82 -4.73 10.99 1.12
C ALA A 82 -5.20 12.15 0.21
N GLN A 83 -5.76 13.23 0.77
CA GLN A 83 -6.07 14.45 0.02
C GLN A 83 -4.82 15.30 -0.31
N GLY A 84 -3.70 15.09 0.37
CA GLY A 84 -2.44 15.80 0.16
C GLY A 84 -1.37 14.94 -0.51
N HIS A 85 -0.12 15.41 -0.46
CA HIS A 85 1.03 14.63 -0.87
C HIS A 85 1.23 13.43 0.05
N VAL A 86 1.55 12.27 -0.54
CA VAL A 86 1.91 11.05 0.17
C VAL A 86 3.29 10.59 -0.28
N GLU A 87 4.23 10.51 0.65
CA GLU A 87 5.49 9.82 0.42
C GLU A 87 5.33 8.34 0.78
N ALA A 88 5.71 7.45 -0.13
CA ALA A 88 5.78 6.02 0.09
C ALA A 88 7.23 5.54 0.01
N THR A 89 7.70 4.87 1.04
CA THR A 89 9.03 4.27 1.09
C THR A 89 8.90 2.76 1.10
N VAL A 90 9.36 2.09 0.05
CA VAL A 90 9.48 0.64 0.01
C VAL A 90 10.71 0.23 0.82
N VAL A 91 10.47 -0.53 1.87
CA VAL A 91 11.47 -1.01 2.81
C VAL A 91 11.85 -2.43 2.40
N GLU A 92 13.12 -2.77 2.56
CA GLU A 92 13.61 -4.12 2.29
C GLU A 92 12.80 -5.16 3.10
N GLY A 93 12.26 -6.14 2.38
CA GLY A 93 11.56 -7.27 3.00
C GLY A 93 12.54 -8.19 3.71
N VAL A 94 12.14 -8.72 4.88
CA VAL A 94 12.91 -9.78 5.57
C VAL A 94 12.74 -11.13 4.86
N VAL A 95 11.70 -11.25 4.02
CA VAL A 95 11.40 -12.43 3.19
C VAL A 95 10.92 -11.99 1.80
N ASP A 96 11.27 -12.76 0.78
CA ASP A 96 11.12 -12.39 -0.65
C ASP A 96 9.68 -12.06 -1.09
N TYR A 97 8.67 -12.57 -0.38
CA TYR A 97 7.25 -12.43 -0.74
C TYR A 97 6.51 -11.36 0.06
N PHE A 98 7.13 -10.77 1.09
CA PHE A 98 6.54 -9.70 1.91
C PHE A 98 7.37 -8.43 1.87
N ASN A 99 6.76 -7.36 1.37
CA ASN A 99 7.42 -6.08 1.19
C ASN A 99 6.70 -5.01 1.99
N ARG A 100 7.38 -4.43 2.96
CA ARG A 100 6.82 -3.37 3.80
C ARG A 100 6.92 -2.04 3.07
N VAL A 101 5.85 -1.25 3.16
CA VAL A 101 5.85 0.14 2.69
C VAL A 101 5.45 1.06 3.82
N ASP A 102 6.28 2.08 4.05
CA ASP A 102 6.00 3.15 4.99
C ASP A 102 5.42 4.35 4.23
N LEU A 103 4.19 4.72 4.57
CA LEU A 103 3.49 5.88 4.03
C LEU A 103 3.56 7.05 5.01
N VAL A 104 3.84 8.24 4.51
CA VAL A 104 3.81 9.51 5.24
C VAL A 104 2.81 10.43 4.55
N TYR A 105 1.76 10.81 5.27
CA TYR A 105 0.73 11.73 4.78
C TYR A 105 1.07 13.15 5.20
N GLU A 106 1.69 13.94 4.33
CA GLU A 106 2.24 15.26 4.70
C GLU A 106 1.18 16.20 5.30
N LYS A 107 -0.04 16.15 4.76
CA LYS A 107 -1.14 17.02 5.19
C LYS A 107 -1.54 16.81 6.65
N THR A 108 -1.52 15.57 7.13
CA THR A 108 -1.96 15.22 8.50
C THR A 108 -0.80 14.88 9.42
N GLY A 109 0.40 14.66 8.87
CA GLY A 109 1.55 14.13 9.61
C GLY A 109 1.40 12.66 10.01
N GLN A 110 0.31 11.99 9.60
CA GLN A 110 0.07 10.58 9.91
C GLN A 110 1.08 9.70 9.19
N ARG A 111 1.37 8.56 9.81
CA ARG A 111 2.20 7.51 9.24
C ARG A 111 1.41 6.23 9.21
N GLN A 112 1.54 5.48 8.13
CA GLN A 112 0.94 4.16 8.01
C GLN A 112 1.99 3.17 7.52
N LYS A 113 1.96 1.97 8.08
CA LYS A 113 2.71 0.84 7.56
C LYS A 113 1.73 -0.06 6.84
N ILE A 114 2.02 -0.40 5.60
CA ILE A 114 1.28 -1.42 4.86
C ILE A 114 2.25 -2.52 4.46
N LEU A 115 1.71 -3.73 4.33
CA LEU A 115 2.46 -4.88 3.85
C LEU A 115 1.92 -5.25 2.47
N LEU A 116 2.83 -5.44 1.52
CA LEU A 116 2.53 -5.91 0.18
C LEU A 116 2.96 -7.38 0.06
N VAL A 117 2.10 -8.19 -0.54
CA VAL A 117 2.34 -9.61 -0.77
C VAL A 117 2.54 -9.82 -2.27
N HIS A 118 3.62 -10.51 -2.64
CA HIS A 118 3.83 -10.97 -4.01
C HIS A 118 3.56 -12.47 -4.09
N ASP A 119 2.51 -12.85 -4.83
CA ASP A 119 2.12 -14.24 -5.04
C ASP A 119 1.60 -14.45 -6.45
N ASP A 120 2.00 -15.56 -7.08
CA ASP A 120 1.66 -15.94 -8.46
C ASP A 120 1.84 -14.79 -9.50
N GLY A 121 2.91 -14.00 -9.34
CA GLY A 121 3.20 -12.86 -10.22
C GLY A 121 2.29 -11.63 -10.02
N HIS A 122 1.52 -11.58 -8.93
CA HIS A 122 0.60 -10.50 -8.60
C HIS A 122 0.93 -9.88 -7.25
N TRP A 123 0.72 -8.56 -7.15
CA TRP A 123 0.90 -7.80 -5.92
C TRP A 123 -0.44 -7.48 -5.25
N TRP A 124 -0.50 -7.70 -3.93
CA TRP A 124 -1.69 -7.49 -3.11
C TRP A 124 -1.36 -6.66 -1.87
N VAL A 125 -2.35 -5.90 -1.37
CA VAL A 125 -2.23 -5.21 -0.08
C VAL A 125 -2.73 -6.13 1.04
N ALA A 126 -1.91 -6.37 2.05
CA ALA A 126 -2.38 -7.04 3.25
C ALA A 126 -3.23 -6.08 4.10
N LEU A 127 -4.55 -6.23 4.05
CA LEU A 127 -5.50 -5.45 4.83
C LEU A 127 -5.93 -6.25 6.07
N GLY A 128 -5.39 -5.88 7.24
CA GLY A 128 -5.70 -6.51 8.53
C GLY A 128 -4.44 -6.78 9.34
N ASP A 129 -4.61 -7.43 10.50
CA ASP A 129 -3.53 -8.10 11.22
C ASP A 129 -3.11 -9.37 10.44
N GLY A 130 -2.55 -9.15 9.25
CA GLY A 130 -2.04 -10.19 8.37
C GLY A 130 -0.75 -10.78 8.91
N ASP A 131 -0.90 -11.86 9.68
CA ASP A 131 0.11 -12.77 10.22
C ASP A 131 1.24 -12.17 11.08
N SER A 132 1.44 -12.78 12.25
CA SER A 132 2.44 -12.40 13.26
C SER A 132 3.89 -12.64 12.79
N ALA A 133 4.08 -13.10 11.55
CA ALA A 133 5.38 -13.34 10.92
C ALA A 133 6.18 -12.05 10.64
N ALA A 134 5.54 -10.87 10.64
CA ALA A 134 6.23 -9.57 10.56
C ALA A 134 6.83 -9.08 11.90
N GLY A 135 6.85 -9.94 12.94
CA GLY A 135 7.53 -9.65 14.20
C GLY A 135 6.73 -8.75 15.12
N ASN A 136 5.92 -9.38 15.97
CA ASN A 136 5.42 -8.76 17.19
C ASN A 136 6.58 -8.64 18.20
N VAL A 137 7.45 -7.64 18.03
CA VAL A 137 8.43 -7.24 19.06
C VAL A 137 7.80 -6.23 20.01
N ASN A 138 6.71 -6.62 20.68
CA ASN A 138 6.35 -6.18 22.03
C ASN A 138 5.01 -6.79 22.46
N SER A 139 5.07 -8.00 22.99
CA SER A 139 4.14 -8.40 24.05
C SER A 139 4.85 -9.43 24.92
N THR A 140 5.78 -8.95 25.74
CA THR A 140 6.17 -9.66 26.96
C THR A 140 5.44 -8.98 28.11
N ASP A 141 4.59 -9.78 28.78
CA ASP A 141 4.29 -9.61 30.20
C ASP A 141 5.57 -9.39 31.03
#